data_AF-A0A6A6HY98-F1
#
_entry.id   AF-A0A6A6HY98-F1
#
_cell.length_a   1.000
_cell.length_b   1.000
_cell.length_c   1.000
_cell.angle_alpha   90.00
_cell.angle_beta   90.00
_cell.angle_gamma   90.00
#
_symmetry.space_group_name_H-M   'P 1'
#
loop_
_entity.id
_entity.type
_entity.pdbx_description
1 polymer ?
#
loop_
_entity_poly.entity_id
_entity_poly.type
_entity_poly.pdbx_seq_one_letter_code
_entity_poly.pdbx_strand_id
1 'polypeptide(L)'
;MSYLLQFPLRPLPENARSPPFVLFGINGAEIFDSLPTNISLALVLHFAPKLRTWLLPAPDLSSASASLALRTPYIGINILADIDVEGLAWILSRMLQLSGAPVLKEACLTHPSLLTAISIHRAWTALELPASGIQALHLHMVTKLMLGLAVCPAEIKAIWNTFPVDSPITREMGLNFIRSHINYEYTQAEFSSIRHWYLASRERTHFFKSLEARFPEF
;
A
#
# COMPACT_ATOMS: atom_id res chain seq x y z
N MET A 1 15.83 0.68 -6.04
CA MET A 1 15.31 2.07 -5.96
C MET A 1 13.81 1.98 -6.20
N SER A 2 12.97 2.27 -5.20
CA SER A 2 11.52 2.28 -5.40
C SER A 2 11.11 3.59 -6.07
N TYR A 3 11.11 3.61 -7.40
CA TYR A 3 10.70 4.78 -8.21
C TYR A 3 9.18 5.03 -8.18
N LEU A 4 8.42 4.16 -7.51
CA LEU A 4 6.96 4.21 -7.49
C LEU A 4 6.40 5.15 -6.42
N LEU A 5 7.21 5.46 -5.39
CA LEU A 5 6.83 6.30 -4.26
C LEU A 5 7.74 7.53 -4.17
N GLN A 6 7.12 8.70 -4.14
CA GLN A 6 7.81 9.98 -4.05
C GLN A 6 7.26 10.80 -2.88
N PHE A 7 8.14 11.14 -1.95
CA PHE A 7 7.83 12.11 -0.90
C PHE A 7 8.21 13.52 -1.35
N PRO A 8 7.54 14.56 -0.84
CA PRO A 8 7.95 15.94 -1.07
C PRO A 8 9.41 16.16 -0.66
N LEU A 9 10.16 16.88 -1.49
CA LEU A 9 11.55 17.24 -1.18
C LEU A 9 11.54 18.28 -0.05
N ARG A 10 11.97 17.85 1.13
CA ARG A 10 12.15 18.71 2.30
C ARG A 10 13.46 18.33 2.99
N PRO A 11 14.17 19.29 3.60
CA PRO A 11 15.35 18.96 4.38
C PRO A 11 14.95 18.05 5.54
N LEU A 12 15.67 16.95 5.68
CA LEU A 12 15.47 16.01 6.78
C LEU A 12 15.85 16.68 8.11
N PRO A 13 15.17 16.32 9.21
CA PRO A 13 15.56 16.81 10.52
C PRO A 13 16.93 16.21 10.92
N GLU A 14 17.71 16.95 11.71
CA GLU A 14 19.06 16.53 12.13
C GLU A 14 19.05 15.18 12.88
N ASN A 15 17.95 14.88 13.57
CA ASN A 15 17.74 13.64 14.31
C ASN A 15 17.00 12.55 13.51
N ALA A 16 16.91 12.64 12.18
CA ALA A 16 16.20 11.67 11.33
C ALA A 16 16.73 10.22 11.42
N ARG A 17 17.94 10.02 11.95
CA ARG A 17 18.54 8.69 12.16
C ARG A 17 18.81 8.38 13.63
N SER A 18 18.45 9.31 14.50
CA SER A 18 18.71 9.21 15.92
C SER A 18 17.48 8.69 16.64
N PRO A 19 17.65 8.01 17.79
CA PRO A 19 16.54 7.66 18.65
C PRO A 19 15.73 8.90 19.09
N PRO A 20 14.45 8.72 19.51
CA PRO A 20 13.79 7.44 19.75
C PRO A 20 13.37 6.71 18.47
N PHE A 21 13.48 5.37 18.48
CA PHE A 21 13.00 4.52 17.40
C PHE A 21 11.55 4.11 17.61
N VAL A 22 10.87 3.70 16.55
CA VAL A 22 9.45 3.37 16.58
C VAL A 22 9.23 1.87 16.54
N LEU A 23 8.31 1.39 17.38
CA LEU A 23 7.70 0.07 17.27
C LEU A 23 6.26 0.25 16.77
N PHE A 24 5.93 -0.42 15.67
CA PHE A 24 4.60 -0.30 15.07
C PHE A 24 3.70 -1.47 15.45
N GLY A 25 2.44 -1.15 15.70
CA GLY A 25 1.31 -2.07 15.71
C GLY A 25 0.21 -1.58 14.76
N ILE A 26 -0.66 -2.49 14.35
CA ILE A 26 -1.90 -2.19 13.62
C ILE A 26 -3.06 -2.79 14.41
N ASN A 27 -4.06 -1.97 14.75
CA ASN A 27 -5.26 -2.40 15.48
C ASN A 27 -4.95 -3.21 16.76
N GLY A 28 -3.88 -2.83 17.48
CA GLY A 28 -3.44 -3.49 18.71
C GLY A 28 -2.61 -4.75 18.51
N ALA A 29 -2.42 -5.22 17.28
CA ALA A 29 -1.50 -6.31 16.97
C ALA A 29 -0.10 -5.77 16.68
N GLU A 30 0.92 -6.39 17.28
CA GLU A 30 2.32 -6.07 17.05
C GLU A 30 2.76 -6.56 15.66
N ILE A 31 3.46 -5.70 14.90
CA ILE A 31 3.93 -6.02 13.54
C ILE A 31 5.39 -5.65 13.30
N PHE A 32 6.12 -5.22 14.34
CA PHE A 32 7.46 -4.67 14.20
C PHE A 32 8.47 -5.67 13.60
N ASP A 33 8.29 -6.98 13.80
CA ASP A 33 9.14 -8.02 13.20
C ASP A 33 8.98 -8.14 11.68
N SER A 34 7.86 -7.65 11.14
CA SER A 34 7.56 -7.66 9.71
C SER A 34 7.93 -6.35 9.01
N LEU A 35 8.48 -5.38 9.74
CA LEU A 35 8.84 -4.06 9.24
C LEU A 35 10.35 -3.84 9.30
N PRO A 36 10.87 -2.84 8.56
CA PRO A 36 12.25 -2.40 8.76
C PRO A 36 12.50 -1.97 10.22
N THR A 37 13.70 -2.25 10.73
CA THR A 37 14.10 -1.90 12.10
C THR A 37 14.75 -0.51 12.16
N ASN A 38 14.94 0.01 13.39
CA ASN A 38 15.63 1.28 13.66
C ASN A 38 15.02 2.51 12.96
N ILE A 39 13.70 2.51 12.78
CA ILE A 39 13.00 3.64 12.18
C ILE A 39 12.85 4.74 13.22
N SER A 40 13.51 5.88 13.03
CA SER A 40 13.41 7.02 13.96
C SER A 40 12.01 7.65 13.95
N LEU A 41 11.51 8.03 15.13
CA LEU A 41 10.25 8.78 15.25
C LEU A 41 10.29 10.09 14.47
N ALA A 42 11.42 10.80 14.51
CA ALA A 42 11.58 12.07 13.81
C ALA A 42 11.45 11.90 12.30
N LEU A 43 12.01 10.81 11.76
CA LEU A 43 11.90 10.47 10.34
C LEU A 43 10.46 10.21 9.93
N VAL A 44 9.77 9.36 10.69
CA VAL A 44 8.40 8.94 10.39
C VAL A 44 7.46 10.12 10.45
N LEU A 45 7.55 10.95 11.50
CA LEU A 45 6.69 12.13 11.66
C LEU A 45 7.02 13.24 10.65
N HIS A 46 8.26 13.29 10.15
CA HIS A 46 8.62 14.22 9.07
C HIS A 46 7.86 13.90 7.78
N PHE A 47 7.78 12.61 7.42
CA PHE A 47 7.14 12.18 6.18
C PHE A 47 5.62 11.93 6.31
N ALA A 48 5.17 11.38 7.43
CA ALA A 48 3.79 11.01 7.72
C ALA A 48 3.32 11.62 9.06
N PRO A 49 3.05 12.93 9.12
CA PRO A 49 2.68 13.62 10.36
C PRO A 49 1.45 13.05 11.08
N LYS A 50 0.53 12.45 10.32
CA LYS A 50 -0.69 11.81 10.86
C LYS A 50 -0.40 10.74 11.91
N LEU A 51 0.73 10.05 11.81
CA LEU A 51 1.13 9.03 12.78
C LEU A 51 1.25 9.55 14.22
N ARG A 52 1.37 10.88 14.41
CA ARG A 52 1.34 11.51 15.73
C ARG A 52 0.04 11.21 16.50
N THR A 53 -1.09 11.06 15.82
CA THR A 53 -2.38 10.80 16.49
C THR A 53 -2.49 9.37 17.03
N TRP A 54 -1.55 8.50 16.66
CA TRP A 54 -1.52 7.09 17.02
C TRP A 54 -0.32 6.72 17.89
N LEU A 55 0.40 7.73 18.40
CA LEU A 55 1.47 7.52 19.37
C LEU A 55 0.88 6.96 20.66
N LEU A 56 1.46 5.87 21.14
CA LEU A 56 1.16 5.35 22.46
C LEU A 56 1.80 6.24 23.53
N PRO A 57 1.15 6.42 24.68
CA PRO A 57 1.75 7.12 25.80
C PRO A 57 3.05 6.42 26.21
N ALA A 58 4.03 7.20 26.65
CA ALA A 58 5.24 6.64 27.23
C ALA A 58 4.84 5.79 28.46
N PRO A 59 5.36 4.56 28.60
CA PRO A 59 5.08 3.75 29.78
C PRO A 59 5.64 4.47 31.02
N ASP A 60 4.87 4.51 32.10
CA ASP A 60 5.36 4.95 33.41
C ASP A 60 6.33 3.89 33.95
N LEU A 61 7.61 4.07 33.65
CA LEU A 61 8.66 3.16 34.08
C LEU A 61 9.20 3.57 35.46
N SER A 62 9.39 2.57 36.33
CA SER A 62 10.16 2.77 37.58
C SER A 62 11.59 3.23 37.25
N SER A 63 12.25 3.96 38.17
CA SER A 63 13.60 4.50 37.95
C SER A 63 14.63 3.43 37.55
N ALA A 64 14.53 2.21 38.08
CA ALA A 64 15.37 1.08 37.71
C ALA A 64 15.09 0.57 36.28
N SER A 65 13.82 0.45 35.90
CA SER A 65 13.42 0.06 34.53
C SER A 65 13.73 1.14 33.50
N ALA A 66 13.61 2.42 33.88
CA ALA A 66 14.03 3.54 33.08
C ALA A 66 15.53 3.46 32.79
N SER A 67 16.35 3.14 33.80
CA SER A 67 17.81 3.00 33.63
C SER A 67 18.25 1.88 32.69
N LEU A 68 17.46 0.80 32.57
CA LEU A 68 17.65 -0.28 31.59
C LEU A 68 17.14 0.09 30.19
N ALA A 69 16.04 0.84 30.10
CA ALA A 69 15.49 1.37 28.86
C ALA A 69 16.37 2.46 28.20
N LEU A 70 17.31 3.07 28.96
CA LEU A 70 18.21 4.13 28.51
C LEU A 70 19.22 3.74 27.42
N ARG A 71 19.40 2.45 27.08
CA ARG A 71 20.37 2.07 26.04
C ARG A 71 19.91 2.47 24.63
N THR A 72 18.62 2.33 24.32
CA THR A 72 18.02 2.80 23.07
C THR A 72 16.52 3.06 23.30
N PRO A 73 16.05 4.31 23.34
CA PRO A 73 14.64 4.57 23.63
C PRO A 73 13.75 4.21 22.42
N TYR A 74 12.66 3.51 22.71
CA TYR A 74 11.62 3.14 21.74
C TYR A 74 10.28 3.80 22.10
N ILE A 75 9.48 4.11 21.08
CA ILE A 75 8.13 4.65 21.19
C ILE A 75 7.18 3.79 20.35
N GLY A 76 6.04 3.43 20.93
CA GLY A 76 5.01 2.67 20.22
C GLY A 76 4.10 3.56 19.36
N ILE A 77 3.76 3.11 18.15
CA ILE A 77 2.71 3.69 17.32
C ILE A 77 1.70 2.57 16.99
N ASN A 78 0.45 2.75 17.39
CA ASN A 78 -0.63 1.80 17.09
C ASN A 78 -1.57 2.37 16.02
N ILE A 79 -1.36 1.98 14.76
CA ILE A 79 -2.13 2.48 13.63
C ILE A 79 -3.54 1.88 13.67
N LEU A 80 -4.54 2.74 13.80
CA LEU A 80 -5.95 2.34 13.88
C LEU A 80 -6.66 2.34 12.51
N ALA A 81 -5.95 2.70 11.45
CA ALA A 81 -6.48 2.65 10.10
C ALA A 81 -6.40 1.23 9.53
N ASP A 82 -7.32 0.90 8.63
CA ASP A 82 -7.30 -0.35 7.87
C ASP A 82 -6.17 -0.31 6.83
N ILE A 83 -4.99 -0.77 7.22
CA ILE A 83 -3.80 -0.81 6.38
C ILE A 83 -3.15 -2.19 6.46
N ASP A 84 -2.60 -2.64 5.33
CA ASP A 84 -1.83 -3.88 5.27
C ASP A 84 -0.37 -3.64 5.68
N VAL A 85 0.19 -4.60 6.42
CA VAL A 85 1.61 -4.57 6.85
C VAL A 85 2.54 -4.42 5.66
N GLU A 86 2.27 -5.12 4.56
CA GLU A 86 3.09 -5.06 3.35
C GLU A 86 3.12 -3.65 2.76
N GLY A 87 1.96 -3.00 2.62
CA GLY A 87 1.88 -1.62 2.12
C GLY A 87 2.65 -0.63 2.99
N LEU A 88 2.55 -0.78 4.32
CA LEU A 88 3.31 0.02 5.28
C LEU A 88 4.82 -0.23 5.17
N ALA A 89 5.25 -1.48 5.06
CA ALA A 89 6.66 -1.85 4.93
C ALA A 89 7.33 -1.17 3.72
N TRP A 90 6.62 -1.10 2.59
CA TRP A 90 7.07 -0.39 1.39
C TRP A 90 7.26 1.11 1.61
N ILE A 91 6.29 1.74 2.28
CA ILE A 91 6.32 3.17 2.60
C ILE A 91 7.49 3.48 3.55
N LEU A 92 7.65 2.71 4.63
CA LEU A 92 8.72 2.89 5.61
C LEU A 92 10.11 2.64 5.00
N SER A 93 10.24 1.60 4.18
CA SER A 93 11.47 1.32 3.43
C SER A 93 11.85 2.49 2.54
N ARG A 94 10.87 3.14 1.90
CA ARG A 94 11.12 4.33 1.09
C ARG A 94 11.56 5.53 1.94
N MET A 95 10.95 5.76 3.10
CA MET A 95 11.38 6.82 4.02
C MET A 95 12.84 6.62 4.48
N LEU A 96 13.21 5.38 4.84
CA LEU A 96 14.57 5.03 5.22
C LEU A 96 15.57 5.26 4.08
N GLN A 97 15.24 4.85 2.86
CA GLN A 97 16.08 5.12 1.68
C GLN A 97 16.32 6.61 1.47
N LEU A 98 15.27 7.44 1.57
CA LEU A 98 15.40 8.88 1.43
C LEU A 98 16.24 9.49 2.55
N SER A 99 16.21 8.90 3.75
CA SER A 99 17.12 9.28 4.82
C SER A 99 18.53 8.77 4.66
N GLY A 100 18.88 7.97 3.65
CA GLY A 100 20.18 7.33 3.50
C GLY A 100 20.49 6.28 4.58
N ALA A 101 19.47 5.74 5.23
CA ALA A 101 19.60 4.61 6.15
C ALA A 101 19.70 3.30 5.35
N PRO A 102 20.39 2.27 5.87
CA PRO A 102 20.45 0.97 5.21
C PRO A 102 19.04 0.36 5.16
N VAL A 103 18.67 -0.16 3.99
CA VAL A 103 17.42 -0.89 3.78
C VAL A 103 17.78 -2.28 3.26
N LEU A 104 17.09 -3.31 3.77
CA LEU A 104 17.22 -4.67 3.26
C LEU A 104 16.92 -4.66 1.76
N LYS A 105 17.91 -5.08 0.94
CA LYS A 105 17.86 -4.96 -0.52
C LYS A 105 16.61 -5.62 -1.12
N GLU A 106 16.13 -6.70 -0.51
CA GLU A 106 14.99 -7.49 -0.98
C GLU A 106 13.68 -6.69 -1.03
N ALA A 107 13.46 -5.77 -0.09
CA ALA A 107 12.19 -5.04 0.04
C ALA A 107 11.95 -3.99 -1.05
N CYS A 108 12.94 -3.66 -1.89
CA CYS A 108 12.87 -2.52 -2.81
C CYS A 108 13.47 -2.76 -4.20
N LEU A 109 13.77 -4.03 -4.53
CA LEU A 109 14.28 -4.42 -5.84
C LEU A 109 13.23 -5.09 -6.73
N THR A 110 12.13 -5.59 -6.17
CA THR A 110 11.06 -6.25 -6.91
C THR A 110 9.97 -5.27 -7.31
N HIS A 111 9.40 -5.42 -8.51
CA HIS A 111 8.22 -4.65 -8.90
C HIS A 111 7.00 -5.18 -8.12
N PRO A 112 6.22 -4.33 -7.43
CA PRO A 112 5.11 -4.81 -6.62
C PRO A 112 4.07 -5.55 -7.48
N SER A 113 3.48 -6.59 -6.89
CA SER A 113 2.27 -7.22 -7.45
C SER A 113 1.13 -6.20 -7.51
N LEU A 114 0.05 -6.51 -8.23
CA LEU A 114 -1.10 -5.60 -8.30
C LEU A 114 -1.76 -5.46 -6.92
N LEU A 115 -1.91 -6.57 -6.17
CA LEU A 115 -2.40 -6.56 -4.79
C LEU A 115 -1.48 -5.74 -3.86
N THR A 116 -0.17 -5.95 -3.93
CA THR A 116 0.80 -5.15 -3.16
C THR A 116 0.68 -3.66 -3.50
N ALA A 117 0.52 -3.30 -4.77
CA ALA A 117 0.34 -1.91 -5.19
C ALA A 117 -0.96 -1.29 -4.63
N ILE A 118 -2.05 -2.07 -4.57
CA ILE A 118 -3.31 -1.66 -3.93
C ILE A 118 -3.09 -1.43 -2.42
N SER A 119 -2.42 -2.35 -1.74
CA SER A 119 -2.08 -2.23 -0.31
C SER A 119 -1.23 -0.99 -0.03
N ILE A 120 -0.24 -0.69 -0.88
CA ILE A 120 0.55 0.54 -0.79
C ILE A 120 -0.35 1.78 -0.96
N HIS A 121 -1.23 1.79 -1.96
CA HIS A 121 -2.15 2.92 -2.18
C HIS A 121 -3.09 3.16 -1.00
N ARG A 122 -3.65 2.09 -0.41
CA ARG A 122 -4.49 2.17 0.79
C ARG A 122 -3.72 2.74 1.98
N ALA A 123 -2.53 2.21 2.26
CA ALA A 123 -1.67 2.72 3.31
C ALA A 123 -1.29 4.18 3.09
N TRP A 124 -0.94 4.57 1.87
CA TRP A 124 -0.59 5.94 1.51
C TRP A 124 -1.73 6.92 1.79
N THR A 125 -2.96 6.53 1.40
CA THR A 125 -4.17 7.33 1.60
C THR A 125 -4.55 7.39 3.07
N ALA A 126 -4.49 6.27 3.79
CA ALA A 126 -4.78 6.21 5.23
C ALA A 126 -3.85 7.09 6.07
N LEU A 127 -2.58 7.17 5.68
CA LEU A 127 -1.55 8.04 6.27
C LEU A 127 -1.69 9.52 5.84
N GLU A 128 -2.67 9.85 4.99
CA GLU A 128 -2.90 11.21 4.43
C GLU A 128 -1.67 11.78 3.72
N LEU A 129 -0.92 10.92 3.04
CA LEU A 129 0.23 11.35 2.27
C LEU A 129 -0.20 12.01 0.95
N PRO A 130 0.59 12.96 0.41
CA PRO A 130 0.22 13.69 -0.80
C PRO A 130 -0.05 12.76 -2.00
N ALA A 131 -1.18 12.95 -2.68
CA ALA A 131 -1.58 12.10 -3.81
C ALA A 131 -0.59 12.11 -4.99
N SER A 132 0.15 13.21 -5.17
CA SER A 132 1.20 13.30 -6.19
C SER A 132 2.32 12.27 -5.99
N GLY A 133 2.54 11.81 -4.77
CA GLY A 133 3.62 10.88 -4.43
C GLY A 133 3.41 9.44 -4.90
N ILE A 134 2.21 9.09 -5.38
CA ILE A 134 1.85 7.74 -5.85
C ILE A 134 1.44 7.68 -7.33
N GLN A 135 1.67 8.75 -8.10
CA GLN A 135 1.33 8.76 -9.53
C GLN A 135 2.07 7.67 -10.31
N ALA A 136 3.36 7.45 -10.01
CA ALA A 136 4.15 6.39 -10.63
C ALA A 136 3.63 4.98 -10.26
N LEU A 137 3.13 4.81 -9.02
CA LEU A 137 2.46 3.58 -8.60
C LEU A 137 1.18 3.34 -9.40
N HIS A 138 0.35 4.37 -9.60
CA HIS A 138 -0.86 4.26 -10.42
C HIS A 138 -0.54 3.95 -11.88
N LEU A 139 0.47 4.60 -12.45
CA LEU A 139 0.95 4.29 -13.81
C LEU A 139 1.43 2.84 -13.92
N HIS A 140 2.15 2.34 -12.91
CA HIS A 140 2.56 0.93 -12.83
C HIS A 140 1.36 -0.02 -12.81
N MET A 141 0.33 0.27 -12.02
CA MET A 141 -0.90 -0.53 -11.97
C MET A 141 -1.62 -0.54 -13.32
N VAL A 142 -1.80 0.63 -13.94
CA VAL A 142 -2.40 0.76 -15.27
C VAL A 142 -1.60 -0.04 -16.31
N THR A 143 -0.27 0.11 -16.30
CA THR A 143 0.61 -0.62 -17.24
C THR A 143 0.50 -2.13 -17.05
N LYS A 144 0.43 -2.62 -15.81
CA LYS A 144 0.20 -4.05 -15.52
C LYS A 144 -1.16 -4.52 -16.00
N LEU A 145 -2.22 -3.72 -15.85
CA LEU A 145 -3.55 -4.07 -16.35
C LEU A 145 -3.62 -4.03 -17.88
N MET A 146 -2.86 -3.16 -18.52
CA MET A 146 -2.83 -3.06 -19.99
C MET A 146 -2.04 -4.17 -20.65
N LEU A 147 -0.85 -4.49 -20.12
CA LEU A 147 0.15 -5.34 -20.78
C LEU A 147 0.49 -6.62 -20.02
N GLY A 148 -0.02 -6.77 -18.79
CA GLY A 148 0.25 -7.93 -17.95
C GLY A 148 -0.69 -9.10 -18.22
N LEU A 149 -0.67 -10.06 -17.29
CA LEU A 149 -1.51 -11.24 -17.31
C LEU A 149 -2.98 -10.89 -17.06
N ALA A 150 -3.85 -11.87 -17.32
CA ALA A 150 -5.27 -11.81 -16.96
C ALA A 150 -5.46 -11.47 -15.47
N VAL A 151 -6.26 -10.44 -15.21
CA VAL A 151 -6.56 -9.99 -13.85
C VAL A 151 -7.37 -11.06 -13.11
N CYS A 152 -6.90 -11.49 -11.94
CA CYS A 152 -7.56 -12.56 -11.21
C CYS A 152 -8.77 -12.06 -10.40
N PRO A 153 -9.68 -12.95 -9.95
CA PRO A 153 -10.87 -12.54 -9.21
C PRO A 153 -10.58 -11.74 -7.93
N ALA A 154 -9.47 -12.03 -7.24
CA ALA A 154 -9.07 -11.29 -6.04
C ALA A 154 -8.65 -9.86 -6.36
N GLU A 155 -7.88 -9.65 -7.44
CA GLU A 155 -7.44 -8.34 -7.90
C GLU A 155 -8.62 -7.48 -8.38
N ILE A 156 -9.56 -8.06 -9.15
CA ILE A 156 -10.78 -7.35 -9.58
C ILE A 156 -11.54 -6.79 -8.37
N LYS A 157 -11.77 -7.63 -7.35
CA LYS A 157 -12.46 -7.22 -6.12
C LYS A 157 -11.68 -6.16 -5.36
N ALA A 158 -10.37 -6.32 -5.24
CA ALA A 158 -9.51 -5.38 -4.55
C ALA A 158 -9.51 -4.01 -5.25
N ILE A 159 -9.42 -3.97 -6.58
CA ILE A 159 -9.48 -2.73 -7.37
C ILE A 159 -10.84 -2.07 -7.19
N TRP A 160 -11.93 -2.82 -7.39
CA TRP A 160 -13.29 -2.28 -7.29
C TRP A 160 -13.57 -1.64 -5.93
N ASN A 161 -13.10 -2.26 -4.84
CA ASN A 161 -13.32 -1.76 -3.50
C ASN A 161 -12.41 -0.57 -3.13
N THR A 162 -11.37 -0.31 -3.91
CA THR A 162 -10.36 0.70 -3.56
C THR A 162 -10.45 1.94 -4.43
N PHE A 163 -10.73 1.78 -5.73
CA PHE A 163 -10.71 2.88 -6.67
C PHE A 163 -12.11 3.26 -7.13
N PRO A 164 -12.36 4.56 -7.37
CA PRO A 164 -13.59 5.03 -8.00
C PRO A 164 -13.85 4.32 -9.35
N VAL A 165 -15.12 4.18 -9.70
CA VAL A 165 -15.56 3.51 -10.93
C VAL A 165 -15.06 4.22 -12.19
N ASP A 166 -14.95 5.54 -12.15
CA ASP A 166 -14.45 6.40 -13.22
C ASP A 166 -12.91 6.47 -13.29
N SER A 167 -12.20 5.81 -12.37
CA SER A 167 -10.75 5.83 -12.37
C SER A 167 -10.16 5.07 -13.56
N PRO A 168 -9.00 5.51 -14.10
CA PRO A 168 -8.28 4.77 -15.15
C PRO A 168 -7.96 3.33 -14.76
N ILE A 169 -7.66 3.07 -13.49
CA ILE A 169 -7.32 1.74 -12.97
C ILE A 169 -8.54 0.81 -13.04
N THR A 170 -9.71 1.25 -12.56
CA THR A 170 -10.94 0.44 -12.62
C THR A 170 -11.33 0.17 -14.07
N ARG A 171 -11.24 1.19 -14.94
CA ARG A 171 -11.51 1.03 -16.37
C ARG A 171 -10.58 0.02 -17.03
N GLU A 172 -9.27 0.12 -16.82
CA GLU A 172 -8.31 -0.83 -17.41
C GLU A 172 -8.44 -2.24 -16.83
N MET A 173 -8.88 -2.39 -15.58
CA MET A 173 -9.22 -3.69 -15.02
C MET A 173 -10.38 -4.35 -15.77
N GLY A 174 -11.45 -3.61 -16.06
CA GLY A 174 -12.57 -4.14 -16.85
C GLY A 174 -12.16 -4.48 -18.29
N LEU A 175 -11.33 -3.65 -18.92
CA LEU A 175 -10.81 -3.93 -20.26
C LEU A 175 -9.86 -5.13 -20.28
N ASN A 176 -9.00 -5.28 -19.26
CA ASN A 176 -8.15 -6.46 -19.12
C ASN A 176 -8.99 -7.73 -19.05
N PHE A 177 -10.00 -7.77 -18.19
CA PHE A 177 -10.91 -8.91 -18.08
C PHE A 177 -11.56 -9.28 -19.42
N ILE A 178 -12.07 -8.30 -20.18
CA ILE A 178 -12.69 -8.56 -21.49
C ILE A 178 -11.66 -9.11 -22.48
N ARG A 179 -10.50 -8.44 -22.63
CA ARG A 179 -9.43 -8.87 -23.55
C ARG A 179 -8.94 -10.28 -23.23
N SER A 180 -8.67 -10.56 -21.95
CA SER A 180 -8.20 -11.86 -21.48
C SER A 180 -9.25 -12.96 -21.66
N HIS A 181 -10.55 -12.65 -21.57
CA HIS A 181 -11.59 -13.62 -21.90
C HIS A 181 -11.62 -13.97 -23.39
N ILE A 182 -11.58 -12.97 -24.27
CA ILE A 182 -11.53 -13.17 -25.73
C ILE A 182 -10.30 -14.00 -26.13
N ASN A 183 -9.18 -13.81 -25.43
CA ASN A 183 -7.95 -14.58 -25.62
C ASN A 183 -7.94 -15.97 -24.96
N TYR A 184 -9.05 -16.41 -24.34
CA TYR A 184 -9.15 -17.68 -23.61
C TYR A 184 -8.12 -17.84 -22.48
N GLU A 185 -7.73 -16.74 -21.83
CA GLU A 185 -6.74 -16.76 -20.73
C GLU A 185 -7.35 -17.16 -19.38
N TYR A 186 -8.67 -17.22 -19.27
CA TYR A 186 -9.37 -17.66 -18.06
C TYR A 186 -9.81 -19.11 -18.15
N THR A 187 -9.71 -19.82 -17.03
CA THR A 187 -10.47 -21.07 -16.86
C THR A 187 -11.96 -20.78 -16.78
N GLN A 188 -12.80 -21.76 -17.13
CA GLN A 188 -14.25 -21.63 -17.02
C GLN A 188 -14.72 -21.27 -15.59
N ALA A 189 -14.04 -21.81 -14.58
CA ALA A 189 -14.34 -21.56 -13.17
C ALA A 189 -14.01 -20.12 -12.78
N GLU A 190 -12.87 -19.58 -13.18
CA GLU A 190 -12.48 -18.19 -12.92
C GLU A 190 -13.43 -17.21 -13.60
N PHE A 191 -13.70 -17.40 -14.89
CA PHE A 191 -14.63 -16.56 -15.62
C PHE A 191 -16.02 -16.55 -14.98
N SER A 192 -16.54 -17.73 -14.64
CA SER A 192 -17.86 -17.86 -13.99
C SER A 192 -17.89 -17.17 -12.63
N SER A 193 -16.81 -17.25 -11.85
CA SER A 193 -16.68 -16.56 -10.56
C SER A 193 -16.70 -15.03 -10.72
N ILE A 194 -15.96 -14.49 -11.68
CA ILE A 194 -15.93 -13.05 -11.97
C ILE A 194 -17.30 -12.58 -12.44
N ARG A 195 -17.91 -13.33 -13.37
CA ARG A 195 -19.23 -13.03 -13.92
C ARG A 195 -20.32 -13.04 -12.87
N HIS A 196 -20.37 -14.08 -12.03
CA HIS A 196 -21.31 -14.15 -10.92
C HIS A 196 -21.15 -12.96 -9.97
N TRP A 197 -19.90 -12.58 -9.66
CA TRP A 197 -19.61 -11.45 -8.79
C TRP A 197 -20.10 -10.12 -9.37
N TYR A 198 -19.79 -9.79 -10.64
CA TYR A 198 -20.21 -8.49 -11.17
C TYR A 198 -21.73 -8.41 -11.42
N LEU A 199 -22.36 -9.53 -11.80
CA LEU A 199 -23.81 -9.60 -11.99
C LEU A 199 -24.61 -9.43 -10.69
N ALA A 200 -23.99 -9.69 -9.53
CA ALA A 200 -24.63 -9.53 -8.24
C ALA A 200 -24.83 -8.05 -7.80
N SER A 201 -24.31 -7.06 -8.54
CA SER A 201 -24.61 -5.63 -8.30
C SER A 201 -25.02 -4.95 -9.60
N ARG A 202 -26.07 -4.11 -9.52
CA ARG A 202 -26.52 -3.29 -10.64
C ARG A 202 -25.43 -2.36 -11.16
N GLU A 203 -24.66 -1.77 -10.24
CA GLU A 203 -23.57 -0.84 -10.58
C GLU A 203 -22.45 -1.55 -11.34
N ARG A 204 -21.94 -2.67 -10.80
CA ARG A 204 -20.93 -3.51 -11.46
C ARG A 204 -21.43 -4.00 -12.81
N THR A 205 -22.66 -4.50 -12.86
CA THR A 205 -23.28 -4.95 -14.11
C THR A 205 -23.30 -3.84 -15.17
N HIS A 206 -23.71 -2.63 -14.78
CA HIS A 206 -23.74 -1.50 -15.70
C HIS A 206 -22.33 -1.15 -16.20
N PHE A 207 -21.35 -1.11 -15.30
CA PHE A 207 -19.95 -0.89 -15.65
C PHE A 207 -19.44 -1.91 -16.68
N PHE A 208 -19.55 -3.21 -16.38
CA PHE A 208 -19.05 -4.25 -17.29
C PHE A 208 -19.81 -4.24 -18.62
N LYS A 209 -21.15 -4.14 -18.62
CA LYS A 209 -21.93 -4.05 -19.87
C LYS A 209 -21.56 -2.85 -20.74
N SER A 210 -21.24 -1.70 -20.13
CA SER A 210 -20.80 -0.52 -20.88
C SER A 210 -19.46 -0.73 -21.60
N LEU A 211 -18.60 -1.58 -21.04
CA LEU A 211 -17.34 -1.97 -21.67
C LEU A 211 -17.56 -3.07 -22.71
N GLU A 212 -18.33 -4.12 -22.38
CA GLU A 212 -18.69 -5.24 -23.26
C GLU A 212 -19.32 -4.74 -24.57
N ALA A 213 -20.17 -3.71 -24.53
CA ALA A 213 -20.78 -3.10 -25.72
C ALA A 213 -19.78 -2.59 -26.77
N ARG A 214 -18.49 -2.46 -26.41
CA ARG A 214 -17.41 -2.04 -27.31
C ARG A 214 -16.67 -3.21 -27.96
N PHE A 215 -16.97 -4.44 -27.57
CA PHE A 215 -16.30 -5.67 -28.03
C PHE A 215 -17.36 -6.68 -28.49
N PRO A 216 -17.72 -6.70 -29.79
CA PRO A 216 -18.75 -7.60 -30.32
C PRO A 216 -18.45 -9.10 -30.18
N GLU A 217 -17.19 -9.45 -29.89
CA GLU A 217 -16.70 -10.82 -29.75
C GLU A 217 -16.87 -11.38 -28.32
N PHE A 218 -17.30 -10.54 -27.36
CA PHE A 218 -17.53 -10.93 -25.96
C PHE A 218 -18.98 -11.37 -25.72
#